data_AF-A0A2N2SNZ8-F1
#
_entry.id   AF-A0A2N2SNZ8-F1
#
_cell.length_a   1.000
_cell.length_b   1.000
_cell.length_c   1.000
_cell.angle_alpha   90.00
_cell.angle_beta   90.00
_cell.angle_gamma   90.00
#
_symmetry.space_group_name_H-M   'P 1'
#
loop_
_entity.id
_entity.type
_entity.pdbx_description
1 polymer ?
#
loop_
_entity_poly.entity_id
_entity_poly.type
_entity_poly.pdbx_seq_one_letter_code
_entity_poly.pdbx_strand_id
1 'polypeptide(L)' 'MSDLFEALEPPRVPLAERMRPAALDEVAGQLHLLGSGKPLRLAFESGQPH' A
#
# COMPACT_ATOMS: atom_id res chain seq x y z
N MET A 1 5.59 -5.49 -41.20
CA MET A 1 4.61 -6.14 -40.31
C MET A 1 4.76 -5.43 -38.98
N SER A 2 3.79 -4.58 -38.63
CA SER A 2 3.75 -3.91 -37.33
C SER A 2 3.46 -4.95 -36.25
N ASP A 3 4.19 -4.90 -35.15
CA ASP A 3 4.03 -5.85 -34.05
C ASP A 3 2.70 -5.55 -33.32
N LEU A 4 1.89 -6.58 -33.07
CA LEU A 4 0.60 -6.44 -32.38
C LEU A 4 0.79 -5.91 -30.94
N PHE A 5 2.00 -6.01 -30.39
CA PHE A 5 2.35 -5.57 -29.04
C PHE A 5 3.16 -4.26 -28.99
N GLU A 6 3.41 -3.60 -30.13
CA GLU A 6 4.19 -2.35 -30.18
C GLU A 6 3.51 -1.17 -29.46
N ALA A 7 2.19 -1.24 -29.25
CA ALA A 7 1.38 -0.18 -28.65
C ALA A 7 0.68 -0.61 -27.35
N LEU A 8 1.33 -1.42 -26.52
CA LEU A 8 0.85 -1.60 -25.15
C LEU A 8 1.12 -0.29 -24.40
N GLU A 9 0.08 0.55 -24.24
CA GLU A 9 0.07 1.59 -23.21
C GLU A 9 0.65 0.98 -21.92
N PRO A 10 1.53 1.69 -21.20
CA PRO A 10 2.04 1.20 -19.92
C PRO A 10 0.84 0.73 -19.07
N PRO A 11 0.91 -0.45 -18.44
CA PRO A 11 -0.24 -1.06 -17.80
C PRO A 11 -0.89 -0.03 -16.88
N ARG A 12 -2.15 0.32 -17.16
CA ARG A 12 -2.92 1.23 -16.32
C ARG A 12 -3.02 0.59 -14.95
N VAL A 13 -2.21 1.07 -14.00
CA VAL A 13 -2.18 0.58 -12.62
C VAL A 13 -3.61 0.62 -12.06
N PRO A 14 -4.17 -0.49 -11.55
CA PRO A 14 -5.53 -0.51 -11.03
C PRO A 14 -5.76 0.55 -9.94
N LEU A 15 -6.99 1.07 -9.83
CA LEU A 15 -7.32 2.10 -8.84
C LEU A 15 -6.92 1.69 -7.41
N ALA A 16 -7.20 0.43 -7.05
CA ALA A 16 -6.88 -0.09 -5.72
C ALA A 16 -5.38 -0.02 -5.39
N GLU A 17 -4.52 -0.28 -6.38
CA GLU A 17 -3.07 -0.18 -6.20
C GLU A 17 -2.62 1.27 -6.06
N ARG A 18 -3.19 2.18 -6.86
CA ARG A 18 -2.93 3.62 -6.72
C ARG A 18 -3.42 4.21 -5.39
N MET A 19 -4.45 3.62 -4.80
CA MET A 19 -5.02 4.03 -3.51
C MET A 19 -4.37 3.35 -2.31
N ARG A 20 -3.32 2.54 -2.51
CA ARG A 20 -2.63 1.89 -1.40
C ARG A 20 -2.07 2.97 -0.46
N PRO A 21 -2.37 2.91 0.85
CA PRO A 21 -1.76 3.80 1.84
C PRO A 21 -0.23 3.75 1.79
N ALA A 22 0.40 4.92 1.78
CA ALA A 22 1.86 5.07 1.86
C ALA A 22 2.34 5.12 3.32
N ALA A 23 1.46 5.45 4.26
CA ALA A 23 1.73 5.48 5.70
C ALA A 23 0.62 4.80 6.52
N LEU A 24 0.95 4.37 7.74
CA LEU A 24 -0.02 3.70 8.63
C LEU A 24 -1.19 4.61 9.04
N ASP A 25 -0.98 5.93 9.09
CA ASP A 25 -2.03 6.90 9.43
C ASP A 25 -3.08 7.07 8.32
N GLU A 26 -2.77 6.64 7.10
CA GLU A 26 -3.69 6.69 5.97
C GLU A 26 -4.60 5.45 5.90
N VAL A 27 -4.38 4.45 6.77
CA VAL A 27 -5.19 3.24 6.81
C VAL A 27 -6.56 3.53 7.43
N ALA A 28 -7.59 3.49 6.59
CA ALA A 28 -8.97 3.77 7.00
C ALA A 28 -9.52 2.71 7.99
N GLY A 29 -10.17 3.18 9.06
CA GLY A 29 -10.94 2.34 9.98
C GLY A 29 -10.14 1.53 11.00
N GLN A 30 -8.80 1.63 11.01
CA GLN A 30 -7.94 0.77 11.83
C GLN A 30 -7.30 1.47 13.04
N LEU A 31 -7.87 2.58 13.51
CA LEU A 31 -7.34 3.32 14.67
C LEU A 31 -7.19 2.46 15.94
N HIS A 32 -8.08 1.49 16.13
CA HIS A 32 -8.03 0.60 17.31
C HIS A 32 -6.80 -0.33 17.33
N LEU A 33 -6.23 -0.64 16.17
CA LEU A 33 -5.02 -1.47 16.00
C LEU A 33 -3.77 -0.64 15.72
N LEU A 34 -3.91 0.39 14.88
CA LEU A 34 -2.81 1.19 14.34
C LEU A 34 -2.72 2.58 14.98
N GLY A 35 -3.51 2.90 16.01
CA GLY A 35 -3.38 4.16 16.74
C GLY A 35 -2.03 4.28 17.46
N SER A 36 -1.66 5.51 17.82
CA SER A 36 -0.43 5.78 18.58
C SER A 36 -0.35 4.92 19.85
N GLY A 37 0.83 4.34 20.10
CA GLY A 37 1.10 3.47 21.25
C GLY A 37 0.45 2.07 21.20
N LYS A 38 -0.27 1.72 20.13
CA LYS A 38 -0.83 0.38 19.98
C LYS A 38 0.27 -0.65 19.71
N PRO A 39 0.18 -1.88 20.24
CA PRO A 39 1.22 -2.90 20.08
C PRO A 39 1.58 -3.17 18.62
N LEU A 40 0.59 -3.27 17.73
CA LEU A 40 0.83 -3.52 16.31
C LEU A 40 1.57 -2.36 15.64
N ARG A 41 1.22 -1.12 15.98
CA ARG A 41 1.93 0.07 15.49
C ARG A 41 3.40 0.06 15.92
N LEU A 42 3.64 -0.19 17.21
CA LEU A 42 5.00 -0.25 17.75
C LEU A 42 5.84 -1.35 17.10
N ALA A 43 5.25 -2.49 16.74
CA ALA A 43 5.94 -3.56 16.02
C ALA A 43 6.35 -3.14 14.59
N PHE A 44 5.51 -2.39 13.88
CA PHE A 44 5.89 -1.80 12.60
C PHE A 44 6.99 -0.75 12.75
N GLU A 45 6.88 0.12 13.76
CA GLU A 45 7.84 1.20 14.02
C GLU A 45 9.20 0.67 14.49
N SER A 46 9.25 -0.48 15.19
CA SER A 46 10.50 -1.10 15.62
C SER A 46 11.24 -1.85 14.51
N GLY A 47 10.55 -2.17 13.40
CA GLY A 47 11.11 -2.95 12.29
C GLY A 47 11.46 -4.40 12.67
N GLN A 48 10.93 -4.90 13.79
CA GLN A 48 11.19 -6.27 14.25
C GLN A 48 10.05 -7.20 13.82
N PRO A 49 10.30 -8.12 12.88
CA PRO A 49 9.36 -9.20 12.62
C PRO A 49 9.27 -10.09 13.86
N HIS A 50 8.04 -10.44 14.24
CA HIS A 50 7.71 -11.27 15.40
C HIS A 50 7.86 -12.75 15.07
#